data_AF-A0A7J8W350-F1
#
_entry.id   AF-A0A7J8W350-F1
#
_cell.length_a   1.000
_cell.length_b   1.000
_cell.length_c   1.000
_cell.angle_alpha   90.00
_cell.angle_beta   90.00
_cell.angle_gamma   90.00
#
_symmetry.space_group_name_H-M   'P 1'
#
loop_
_entity.id
_entity.type
_entity.pdbx_description
1 polymer ?
#
loop_
_entity_poly.entity_id
_entity_poly.type
_entity_poly.pdbx_seq_one_letter_code
_entity_poly.pdbx_strand_id
1 'polypeptide(L)' 'MKEYLATIKSLCDTLTAAGNDVSEQEQISIILAGLPVEFESIRIVASAIKVPLDLLPEMLTDCEARQQ' A
#
# COMPACT_ATOMS: atom_id res chain seq x y z
N MET A 1 7.85 5.58 4.72
CA MET A 1 7.02 4.79 3.78
C MET A 1 7.69 3.49 3.35
N LYS A 2 8.96 3.52 2.95
CA LYS A 2 9.69 2.32 2.47
C LYS A 2 9.64 1.13 3.44
N GLU A 3 9.91 1.37 4.72
CA GLU A 3 9.89 0.32 5.75
C GLU A 3 8.49 -0.27 5.92
N TYR A 4 7.47 0.59 6.01
CA TYR A 4 6.06 0.17 6.10
C TYR A 4 5.64 -0.74 4.93
N LEU A 5 5.94 -0.35 3.70
CA LEU A 5 5.63 -1.15 2.50
C LEU A 5 6.40 -2.48 2.50
N ALA A 6 7.66 -2.48 2.92
CA ALA A 6 8.45 -3.70 3.04
C ALA A 6 7.87 -4.67 4.09
N THR A 7 7.40 -4.15 5.23
CA THR A 7 6.72 -4.97 6.25
C THR A 7 5.45 -5.61 5.71
N ILE A 8 4.59 -4.84 5.03
CA ILE A 8 3.36 -5.39 4.43
C ILE A 8 3.70 -6.47 3.41
N LYS A 9 4.66 -6.20 2.51
CA LYS A 9 5.08 -7.20 1.52
C LYS A 9 5.55 -8.50 2.17
N SER A 10 6.39 -8.41 3.21
CA SER A 10 6.85 -9.59 3.95
C SER A 10 5.71 -10.40 4.58
N LEU A 11 4.69 -9.71 5.11
CA LEU A 11 3.49 -10.37 5.66
C LEU A 11 2.68 -11.06 4.57
N CYS A 12 2.45 -10.41 3.42
CA CYS A 12 1.74 -11.03 2.29
C CYS A 12 2.50 -12.23 1.71
N ASP A 13 3.83 -12.12 1.58
CA ASP A 13 4.69 -13.22 1.12
C ASP A 13 4.63 -14.40 2.12
N THR A 14 4.60 -14.11 3.43
CA THR A 14 4.45 -15.14 4.48
C THR A 14 3.08 -15.83 4.42
N LEU A 15 2.00 -15.07 4.25
CA LEU A 15 0.64 -15.61 4.11
C LEU A 15 0.52 -16.50 2.87
N THR A 16 1.06 -16.03 1.74
CA THR A 16 1.13 -16.77 0.47
C THR A 16 1.90 -18.08 0.65
N ALA A 17 3.06 -18.05 1.31
CA ALA A 17 3.84 -19.25 1.62
C ALA A 17 3.10 -20.24 2.53
N ALA A 18 2.20 -19.75 3.39
CA ALA A 18 1.32 -20.57 4.23
C ALA A 18 0.05 -21.07 3.49
N GLY A 19 -0.08 -20.81 2.19
CA GLY A 19 -1.23 -21.20 1.37
C GLY A 19 -2.44 -20.26 1.49
N ASN A 20 -2.24 -19.06 2.03
CA ASN A 20 -3.26 -18.01 2.13
C ASN A 20 -2.91 -16.89 1.17
N ASP A 21 -3.30 -17.05 -0.10
CA ASP A 21 -3.07 -16.03 -1.12
C ASP A 21 -3.82 -14.75 -0.77
N VAL A 22 -3.10 -13.63 -0.78
CA VAL A 22 -3.68 -12.29 -0.57
C VAL A 22 -3.85 -11.63 -1.92
N SER A 23 -5.10 -11.35 -2.32
CA SER A 23 -5.38 -10.70 -3.59
C SER A 23 -4.81 -9.29 -3.64
N GLU A 24 -4.55 -8.79 -4.84
CA GLU A 24 -4.06 -7.44 -5.06
C GLU A 24 -4.93 -6.37 -4.37
N GLN A 25 -6.25 -6.51 -4.47
CA GLN A 25 -7.21 -5.59 -3.85
C GLN A 25 -7.16 -5.61 -2.33
N GLU A 26 -6.92 -6.77 -1.72
CA GLU A 26 -6.74 -6.89 -0.27
C GLU A 26 -5.45 -6.22 0.17
N GLN A 27 -4.35 -6.43 -0.56
CA GLN A 27 -3.08 -5.76 -0.28
C GLN A 27 -3.23 -4.23 -0.35
N ILE A 28 -3.85 -3.72 -1.41
CA ILE A 28 -4.15 -2.28 -1.56
C ILE A 28 -4.99 -1.79 -0.38
N SER A 29 -6.04 -2.52 -0.01
CA SER A 29 -6.94 -2.11 1.08
C SER A 29 -6.23 -2.05 2.43
N ILE A 30 -5.37 -3.03 2.73
CA ILE A 30 -4.55 -3.07 3.95
C ILE A 30 -3.56 -1.91 3.98
N ILE A 31 -2.91 -1.62 2.84
CA ILE A 31 -2.01 -0.47 2.71
C ILE A 31 -2.78 0.82 3.01
N LEU A 32 -3.87 1.10 2.29
CA LEU A 32 -4.61 2.35 2.44
C LEU A 32 -5.21 2.55 3.84
N ALA A 33 -5.62 1.47 4.51
CA ALA A 33 -6.16 1.51 5.86
C ALA A 33 -5.09 1.82 6.92
N GLY A 34 -3.84 1.41 6.69
CA GLY A 34 -2.72 1.67 7.61
C GLY A 34 -1.99 2.99 7.38
N LEU A 35 -2.38 3.77 6.36
CA LEU A 35 -1.76 5.06 6.07
C LEU A 35 -2.12 6.12 7.12
N PRO A 36 -1.15 6.94 7.55
CA PRO A 36 -1.42 8.05 8.45
C PRO A 36 -2.16 9.19 7.72
N VAL A 37 -2.65 10.18 8.48
CA VAL A 37 -3.59 11.21 7.97
C VAL A 37 -3.00 12.08 6.86
N GLU A 38 -1.66 12.21 6.82
CA GLU A 38 -0.91 12.99 5.84
C GLU A 38 -1.03 12.41 4.41
N PHE A 39 -1.51 11.17 4.27
CA PHE A 39 -1.75 10.48 2.99
C PHE A 39 -3.23 10.34 2.64
N GLU A 40 -4.13 11.06 3.31
CA GLU A 40 -5.58 11.01 3.04
C GLU A 40 -5.90 11.29 1.56
N SER A 41 -5.19 12.23 0.93
CA SER A 41 -5.36 12.53 -0.50
C SER A 41 -5.09 11.31 -1.38
N ILE A 42 -4.04 10.54 -1.09
CA ILE A 42 -3.73 9.30 -1.82
C ILE A 42 -4.78 8.24 -1.54
N ARG A 43 -5.23 8.09 -0.28
CA ARG A 43 -6.29 7.15 0.07
C ARG A 43 -7.58 7.41 -0.73
N ILE A 44 -8.01 8.68 -0.83
CA ILE A 44 -9.19 9.06 -1.63
C ILE A 44 -8.98 8.73 -3.10
N VAL A 45 -7.85 9.15 -3.69
CA VAL A 45 -7.56 8.95 -5.11
C VAL A 45 -7.46 7.46 -5.44
N ALA A 46 -6.67 6.70 -4.69
CA ALA A 46 -6.44 5.27 -4.93
C ALA A 46 -7.73 4.44 -4.81
N SER A 47 -8.62 4.81 -3.87
CA SER A 47 -9.92 4.18 -3.72
C SER A 47 -10.86 4.48 -4.88
N ALA A 48 -10.74 5.65 -5.52
CA ALA A 48 -11.61 6.06 -6.61
C ALA A 48 -11.20 5.47 -7.97
N ILE A 49 -9.90 5.38 -8.26
CA ILE A 49 -9.40 5.07 -9.61
C ILE A 49 -8.89 3.63 -9.80
N LYS A 50 -9.03 2.75 -8.79
CA LYS A 50 -8.48 1.37 -8.80
C LYS A 50 -7.01 1.35 -9.21
N VAL A 51 -6.17 2.00 -8.40
CA VAL A 51 -4.72 2.05 -8.64
C VAL A 51 -4.14 0.63 -8.59
N PRO A 52 -3.36 0.22 -9.61
CA PRO A 52 -2.60 -1.02 -9.57
C PRO A 52 -1.61 -1.07 -8.40
N LEU A 53 -1.41 -2.25 -7.81
CA LEU A 53 -0.55 -2.42 -6.64
C LEU A 53 0.91 -2.08 -6.91
N ASP A 54 1.39 -2.23 -8.15
CA ASP A 54 2.76 -1.84 -8.54
C ASP A 54 2.96 -0.32 -8.53
N LEU A 55 1.91 0.46 -8.82
CA LEU A 55 1.96 1.93 -8.86
C LEU A 55 1.74 2.58 -7.48
N LEU A 56 0.99 1.94 -6.58
CA LEU A 56 0.68 2.49 -5.26
C LEU A 56 1.93 2.80 -4.40
N PRO A 57 2.94 1.92 -4.30
CA PRO A 57 4.22 2.20 -3.64
C PRO A 57 4.91 3.47 -4.16
N GLU A 58 4.93 3.65 -5.48
CA GLU A 58 5.57 4.81 -6.12
C GLU A 58 4.86 6.10 -5.71
N MET A 59 3.52 6.13 -5.79
CA MET A 59 2.71 7.28 -5.37
C MET A 59 2.95 7.65 -3.89
N LEU A 60 3.03 6.65 -3.02
CA LEU A 60 3.25 6.86 -1.59
C LEU A 60 4.65 7.38 -1.30
N THR A 61 5.67 6.85 -1.97
CA THR A 61 7.05 7.33 -1.81
C THR A 61 7.28 8.73 -2.39
N ASP A 62 6.65 9.06 -3.52
CA ASP A 62 6.70 10.41 -4.10
C ASP A 62 6.02 11.43 -3.18
N CYS A 63 4.87 11.09 -2.58
CA CYS A 63 4.21 11.94 -1.60
C CYS A 63 5.07 12.18 -0.35
N GLU A 64 5.67 11.12 0.21
CA GLU A 64 6.60 11.23 1.33
C GLU A 64 7.79 12.15 0.99
N ALA A 65 8.37 12.01 -0.21
CA ALA A 65 9.51 12.81 -0.64
C ALA A 65 9.17 14.30 -0.82
N ARG A 66 7.92 14.64 -1.17
CA ARG A 66 7.45 16.03 -1.28
C ARG A 66 7.13 16.69 0.06
N GLN A 67 6.97 15.90 1.12
CA GLN A 67 6.64 16.36 2.46
C GLN A 67 7.88 16.56 3.36
N GLN A 68 9.07 16.20 2.89
CA GLN A 68 10.38 16.44 3.52
C GLN A 68 10.98 17.78 3.07
#